data_AF-A0A926XB13-F1
#
_entry.id   AF-A0A926XB13-F1
#
_cell.length_a   1.000
_cell.length_b   1.000
_cell.length_c   1.000
_cell.angle_alpha   90.00
_cell.angle_beta   90.00
_cell.angle_gamma   90.00
#
_symmetry.space_group_name_H-M   'P 1'
#
loop_
_entity.id
_entity.type
_entity.pdbx_description
1 polymer ?
#
loop_
_entity_poly.entity_id
_entity_poly.type
_entity_poly.pdbx_seq_one_letter_code
_entity_poly.pdbx_strand_id
1 'polypeptide(L)'
;MHYPLSENGIYGFFAGLVSLLIGLRFINLGLIPIAVPAGTGFILVGLGGIFAVPTLYFKENRLLRTVGAIVLIVAALIFAFIGLSSYWAHLANFSTWQTMPK
;
A
#
# COMPACT_ATOMS: atom_id res chain seq x y z
N MET A 1 23.42 -23.47 2.60
CA MET A 1 23.18 -22.40 1.60
C MET A 1 21.99 -21.57 2.10
N HIS A 2 22.25 -20.52 2.89
CA HIS A 2 21.22 -19.86 3.72
C HIS A 2 21.27 -18.33 3.58
N TYR A 3 20.67 -17.74 2.52
CA TYR A 3 20.48 -16.28 2.43
C TYR A 3 19.18 -15.75 1.74
N PRO A 4 18.03 -16.46 1.64
CA PRO A 4 16.89 -15.87 0.92
C PRO A 4 16.14 -14.77 1.70
N LEU A 5 16.36 -14.64 3.01
CA LEU A 5 15.56 -13.74 3.86
C LEU A 5 16.12 -12.31 3.93
N SER A 6 17.44 -12.13 3.84
CA SER A 6 18.11 -10.82 3.90
C SER A 6 17.88 -10.02 2.63
N GLU A 7 17.89 -10.67 1.47
CA GLU A 7 17.68 -10.03 0.16
C GLU A 7 16.28 -9.41 0.09
N ASN A 8 15.23 -10.17 0.44
CA ASN A 8 13.85 -9.68 0.48
C ASN A 8 13.64 -8.53 1.48
N GLY A 9 14.36 -8.55 2.61
CA GLY A 9 14.32 -7.46 3.59
C GLY A 9 14.84 -6.15 3.03
N ILE A 10 15.95 -6.19 2.28
CA ILE A 10 16.55 -4.99 1.66
C ILE A 10 15.61 -4.39 0.62
N TYR A 11 15.04 -5.21 -0.26
CA TYR A 11 14.05 -4.75 -1.23
C TYR A 11 12.82 -4.14 -0.56
N GLY A 12 12.30 -4.81 0.49
CA GLY A 12 11.17 -4.31 1.28
C GLY A 12 11.44 -2.97 1.95
N PHE A 13 12.65 -2.76 2.46
CA PHE A 13 13.05 -1.51 3.11
C PHE A 13 13.02 -0.32 2.14
N PHE A 14 13.67 -0.45 0.98
CA PHE A 14 13.70 0.63 -0.02
C PHE A 14 12.34 0.86 -0.66
N ALA A 15 11.60 -0.20 -0.99
CA ALA A 15 10.22 -0.08 -1.45
C ALA A 15 9.35 0.63 -0.40
N GLY A 16 9.57 0.34 0.88
CA GLY A 16 8.89 0.97 2.00
C GLY A 16 9.14 2.48 2.09
N LEU A 17 10.39 2.92 1.95
CA LEU A 17 10.75 4.34 1.91
C LEU A 17 10.07 5.08 0.75
N VAL A 18 10.11 4.49 -0.45
CA VAL A 18 9.46 5.07 -1.63
C VAL A 18 7.94 5.17 -1.42
N SER A 19 7.32 4.10 -0.90
CA SER A 19 5.88 4.08 -0.58
C SER A 19 5.51 5.17 0.44
N LEU A 20 6.34 5.36 1.48
CA LEU A 20 6.14 6.42 2.47
C LEU A 20 6.14 7.81 1.84
N LEU A 21 7.14 8.09 0.99
CA LEU A 21 7.26 9.38 0.29
C LEU A 21 6.08 9.61 -0.66
N ILE A 22 5.66 8.59 -1.39
CA ILE A 22 4.49 8.64 -2.27
C ILE A 22 3.22 8.94 -1.47
N GLY A 23 3.01 8.27 -0.33
CA GLY A 23 1.84 8.50 0.51
C GLY A 23 1.76 9.93 1.05
N LEU A 24 2.89 10.46 1.55
CA LEU A 24 3.00 11.86 1.96
C LEU A 24 2.72 12.83 0.80
N ARG A 25 3.20 12.49 -0.40
CA ARG A 25 2.99 13.32 -1.59
C ARG A 25 1.53 13.31 -2.04
N PHE A 26 0.83 12.18 -1.95
CA PHE A 26 -0.60 12.11 -2.24
C PHE A 26 -1.41 13.02 -1.32
N ILE A 27 -1.15 12.97 -0.01
CA ILE A 27 -1.85 13.80 0.98
C ILE A 27 -1.56 15.29 0.73
N ASN A 28 -0.30 15.64 0.49
CA ASN A 28 0.11 17.03 0.30
C ASN A 28 -0.46 17.63 -0.99
N LEU A 29 -0.49 16.87 -2.08
CA LEU A 29 -0.94 17.38 -3.38
C LEU A 29 -2.47 17.40 -3.53
N GLY A 30 -3.21 16.52 -2.86
CA GLY A 30 -4.68 16.50 -2.91
C GLY A 30 -5.28 16.31 -4.30
N LEU A 31 -4.51 15.81 -5.28
CA LEU A 31 -4.89 15.78 -6.71
C LEU A 31 -5.99 14.78 -7.06
N ILE A 32 -6.39 13.91 -6.13
CA ILE A 32 -7.44 12.91 -6.33
C ILE A 32 -8.46 12.98 -5.18
N PRO A 33 -9.77 12.75 -5.45
CA PRO A 33 -10.81 12.81 -4.42
C PRO A 33 -10.56 11.87 -3.23
N ILE A 34 -9.83 10.78 -3.46
CA ILE A 34 -9.49 9.77 -2.46
C ILE A 34 -8.04 9.91 -1.94
N ALA A 35 -7.43 11.10 -2.07
CA ALA A 35 -6.00 11.32 -1.76
C ALA A 35 -5.63 10.95 -0.32
N VAL A 36 -6.50 11.25 0.65
CA VAL A 36 -6.25 10.95 2.07
C VAL A 36 -6.30 9.44 2.35
N PRO A 37 -7.36 8.68 1.95
CA PRO A 37 -7.36 7.22 2.06
C PRO A 37 -6.18 6.56 1.35
N ALA A 38 -5.91 6.97 0.10
CA ALA A 38 -4.81 6.41 -0.69
C ALA A 38 -3.46 6.68 -0.04
N GLY A 39 -3.20 7.92 0.37
CA GLY A 39 -1.96 8.31 1.05
C GLY A 39 -1.75 7.56 2.36
N THR A 40 -2.81 7.38 3.15
CA THR A 40 -2.78 6.57 4.38
C THR A 40 -2.40 5.13 4.08
N GLY A 41 -3.00 4.51 3.06
CA GLY A 41 -2.66 3.16 2.61
C GLY A 41 -1.17 3.03 2.24
N PHE A 42 -0.64 3.97 1.45
CA PHE A 42 0.77 4.00 1.06
C PHE A 42 1.73 4.19 2.25
N ILE A 43 1.37 5.01 3.23
CA ILE A 43 2.17 5.19 4.45
C ILE A 43 2.19 3.90 5.27
N LEU A 44 1.03 3.25 5.48
CA LEU A 44 0.95 2.02 6.28
C LEU A 44 1.72 0.86 5.64
N VAL A 45 1.61 0.66 4.31
CA VAL A 45 2.45 -0.32 3.59
C VAL A 45 3.91 0.07 3.64
N GLY A 46 4.22 1.37 3.52
CA GLY A 46 5.58 1.90 3.60
C GLY A 46 6.25 1.57 4.93
N LEU A 47 5.55 1.79 6.03
CA LEU A 47 5.99 1.38 7.37
C LEU A 47 6.20 -0.14 7.45
N GLY A 48 5.28 -0.94 6.90
CA GLY A 48 5.46 -2.39 6.83
C GLY A 48 6.73 -2.84 6.10
N GLY A 49 7.09 -2.17 5.00
CA GLY A 49 8.34 -2.40 4.27
C GLY A 49 9.59 -1.96 5.04
N ILE A 50 9.57 -0.76 5.64
CA ILE A 50 10.69 -0.23 6.45
C ILE A 50 10.95 -1.15 7.66
N PHE A 51 9.90 -1.63 8.32
CA PHE A 51 10.00 -2.52 9.47
C PHE A 51 10.25 -4.00 9.10
N ALA A 52 10.30 -4.35 7.81
CA ALA A 52 10.58 -5.72 7.37
C ALA A 52 11.96 -6.20 7.86
N VAL A 53 12.98 -5.35 7.76
CA VAL A 53 14.35 -5.66 8.19
C VAL A 53 14.44 -5.84 9.72
N PRO A 54 13.99 -4.89 10.56
CA PRO A 54 13.92 -5.09 12.00
C PRO A 54 13.14 -6.35 12.40
N THR A 55 12.03 -6.65 11.73
CA THR A 55 11.21 -7.83 12.04
C THR A 55 11.92 -9.14 11.72
N LEU A 56 12.77 -9.16 10.69
CA LEU A 56 13.61 -10.30 10.32
C LEU A 56 14.74 -10.55 11.33
N TYR A 57 15.39 -9.49 11.83
CA TYR A 57 16.43 -9.60 12.85
C TYR A 57 15.86 -9.98 14.22
N PHE A 58 14.73 -9.38 14.62
CA PHE A 58 14.05 -9.64 15.89
C PHE A 58 12.92 -10.67 15.74
N LYS A 59 13.19 -11.79 15.06
CA LYS A 59 12.20 -12.82 14.70
C LYS A 59 11.44 -13.45 15.87
N GLU A 60 12.03 -13.43 17.07
CA GLU A 60 11.43 -13.95 18.31
C GLU A 60 10.43 -12.98 18.94
N ASN A 61 10.45 -11.69 18.54
CA ASN A 61 9.54 -10.70 19.06
C ASN A 61 8.15 -10.84 18.41
N ARG A 62 7.28 -11.62 19.08
CA ARG A 62 5.90 -11.86 18.63
C ARG A 62 5.07 -10.58 18.57
N LEU A 63 5.34 -9.61 19.46
CA LEU A 63 4.63 -8.33 19.48
C LEU A 63 4.89 -7.56 18.18
N LEU A 64 6.16 -7.43 17.79
CA LEU A 64 6.54 -6.72 16.56
C LEU A 64 5.88 -7.34 15.32
N ARG A 65 5.89 -8.66 15.21
CA ARG A 65 5.24 -9.40 14.10
C ARG A 65 3.73 -9.22 14.09
N THR A 66 3.08 -9.26 15.26
CA THR A 66 1.62 -9.15 15.37
C THR A 66 1.15 -7.73 15.02
N VAL A 67 1.81 -6.72 15.57
CA VAL A 67 1.52 -5.31 15.24
C VAL A 67 1.76 -5.04 13.76
N GLY A 68 2.89 -5.49 13.20
CA GLY A 68 3.17 -5.36 11.77
C GLY A 68 2.11 -6.03 10.89
N ALA A 69 1.66 -7.24 11.26
CA ALA A 69 0.59 -7.93 10.54
C ALA A 69 -0.73 -7.16 10.58
N ILE A 70 -1.13 -6.64 11.75
CA ILE A 70 -2.35 -5.83 11.90
C ILE A 70 -2.26 -4.57 11.01
N VAL A 71 -1.14 -3.86 11.04
CA VAL A 71 -0.91 -2.67 10.21
C VAL A 71 -1.07 -2.99 8.72
N LEU A 72 -0.48 -4.11 8.26
CA LEU A 72 -0.59 -4.54 6.87
C LEU A 72 -2.01 -4.99 6.50
N ILE A 73 -2.75 -5.61 7.41
CA ILE A 73 -4.17 -5.96 7.19
C ILE A 73 -5.00 -4.70 7.02
N VAL A 74 -4.82 -3.69 7.88
CA VAL A 74 -5.53 -2.40 7.74
C VAL A 74 -5.21 -1.75 6.41
N ALA A 75 -3.93 -1.74 6.00
CA ALA A 75 -3.52 -1.21 4.72
C ALA A 75 -4.16 -1.96 3.53
N ALA A 76 -4.21 -3.30 3.61
CA ALA A 76 -4.86 -4.13 2.60
C ALA A 76 -6.36 -3.85 2.48
N LEU A 77 -7.06 -3.62 3.60
CA LEU A 77 -8.47 -3.26 3.59
C LEU A 77 -8.70 -1.88 2.95
N ILE A 78 -7.82 -0.90 3.20
CA ILE A 78 -7.87 0.41 2.55
C ILE A 78 -7.72 0.26 1.02
N PHE A 79 -6.73 -0.50 0.57
CA PHE A 79 -6.53 -0.72 -0.87
C PHE A 79 -7.65 -1.55 -1.50
N ALA A 80 -8.21 -2.53 -0.80
CA ALA A 80 -9.36 -3.29 -1.27
C ALA A 80 -10.59 -2.39 -1.48
N PHE A 81 -10.86 -1.49 -0.53
CA PHE A 81 -11.93 -0.51 -0.64
C PHE A 81 -11.71 0.43 -1.83
N ILE A 82 -10.52 1.04 -1.95
CA ILE A 82 -10.18 1.94 -3.05
C ILE A 82 -10.32 1.23 -4.41
N GLY A 83 -9.76 0.03 -4.53
CA GLY A 83 -9.79 -0.75 -5.77
C GLY A 83 -11.21 -1.12 -6.18
N LEU A 84 -12.02 -1.62 -5.25
CA LEU A 84 -13.40 -2.01 -5.52
C LEU A 84 -14.24 -0.79 -5.93
N SER A 85 -14.18 0.32 -5.18
CA SER A 85 -14.92 1.54 -5.51
C SER A 85 -14.50 2.12 -6.86
N SER A 86 -13.20 2.16 -7.14
CA SER A 86 -12.69 2.71 -8.40
C SER A 86 -13.08 1.83 -9.60
N TYR A 87 -13.09 0.51 -9.44
CA TYR A 87 -13.51 -0.43 -10.47
C TYR A 87 -14.97 -0.21 -10.89
N TRP A 88 -15.88 -0.13 -9.91
CA TRP A 88 -17.29 0.11 -10.21
C TRP A 88 -17.55 1.51 -10.77
N ALA A 89 -16.87 2.54 -10.24
CA ALA A 89 -16.96 3.90 -10.79
C ALA A 89 -16.49 3.95 -12.25
N HIS A 90 -15.43 3.21 -12.59
CA HIS A 90 -14.94 3.13 -13.96
C HIS A 90 -15.98 2.48 -14.90
N LEU A 91 -16.60 1.36 -14.51
CA LEU A 91 -17.66 0.72 -15.30
C LEU A 91 -18.90 1.61 -15.46
N ALA A 92 -19.29 2.33 -14.40
CA ALA A 92 -20.44 3.23 -14.45
C ALA A 92 -20.26 4.33 -15.51
N ASN A 93 -19.03 4.84 -15.69
CA ASN A 93 -18.74 5.85 -16.71
C ASN A 93 -18.96 5.36 -18.15
N PHE A 94 -18.90 4.04 -18.40
CA PHE A 94 -19.17 3.46 -19.71
C PHE A 94 -20.64 3.08 -19.92
N SER A 95 -21.49 3.16 -18.90
CA SER A 95 -22.91 2.80 -19.01
C SER A 95 -23.69 3.65 -20.02
N THR A 96 -23.20 4.87 -20.31
CA THR A 96 -23.78 5.82 -21.26
C THR A 96 -22.95 5.99 -22.53
N TRP A 97 -21.90 5.18 -22.72
CA TRP A 97 -21.03 5.30 -23.89
C TRP A 97 -21.78 4.94 -25.18
N GLN A 98 -21.76 5.85 -26.15
CA GLN A 98 -22.31 5.65 -27.49
C GLN A 98 -21.18 5.59 -28.50
N THR A 99 -21.31 4.73 -29.51
CA THR A 99 -20.36 4.68 -30.63
C THR A 99 -20.48 5.96 -31.46
N MET A 100 -19.35 6.52 -31.92
CA MET A 100 -19.37 7.64 -32.86
C MET A 100 -20.12 7.24 -34.15
N PRO A 101 -20.99 8.12 -34.70
CA PRO A 101 -21.68 7.84 -35.96
C PRO A 101 -20.63 7.65 -37.08
N LYS A 102 -20.85 6.63 -37.91
CA LYS A 102 -20.00 6.30 -39.07
C LYS A 102 -20.14 7.33 -40.18
#